data_AF-A0A1J3JEX7-F1
#
_entry.id   AF-A0A1J3JEX7-F1
#
_cell.length_a   1.000
_cell.length_b   1.000
_cell.length_c   1.000
_cell.angle_alpha   90.00
_cell.angle_beta   90.00
_cell.angle_gamma   90.00
#
_symmetry.space_group_name_H-M   'P 1'
#
loop_
_entity.id
_entity.type
_entity.pdbx_description
1 polymer ?
#
loop_
_entity_poly.entity_id
_entity_poly.type
_entity_poly.pdbx_seq_one_letter_code
_entity_poly.pdbx_strand_id
1 'polypeptide(L)'
;PFGASGVFNGAAMVYLSYIGYDAVSTMAEEVRDPVKDIPMGISGSVAIVIVLYCLMAISMSMILPYDLIDPEAPYSAAFSKSEGWEWVTRVIGIGASFGILTSLLVAMLGQARYLCVIGRSRVVPTWFAKVHPKTSTPVNASVFLGIFTAALALFTDLNVLLNLVSIGTLFVFYMV
;
A
#
# COMPACT_ATOMS: atom_id res chain seq x y z
N PRO A 1 -0.84 21.53 -17.10
CA PRO A 1 0.19 22.31 -16.36
C PRO A 1 1.42 21.44 -16.09
N PHE A 2 2.63 22.01 -16.02
CA PHE A 2 3.92 21.32 -15.80
C PHE A 2 4.55 20.51 -16.96
N GLY A 3 3.96 20.52 -18.16
CA GLY A 3 4.53 19.88 -19.36
C GLY A 3 4.77 18.37 -19.20
N ALA A 4 5.56 17.76 -20.10
CA ALA A 4 5.88 16.34 -20.03
C ALA A 4 6.63 15.96 -18.73
N SER A 5 7.50 16.86 -18.24
CA SER A 5 8.28 16.61 -17.01
C SER A 5 7.41 16.47 -15.76
N GLY A 6 6.32 17.22 -15.64
CA GLY A 6 5.38 17.09 -14.53
C GLY A 6 4.63 15.76 -14.56
N VAL A 7 4.28 15.28 -15.77
CA VAL A 7 3.62 13.98 -15.95
C VAL A 7 4.54 12.84 -15.51
N PHE A 8 5.83 12.87 -15.87
CA PHE A 8 6.78 11.85 -15.45
C PHE A 8 7.01 11.83 -13.94
N ASN A 9 7.13 12.99 -13.30
CA ASN A 9 7.25 13.06 -11.84
C ASN A 9 5.98 12.58 -11.12
N GLY A 10 4.80 12.97 -11.62
CA GLY A 10 3.52 12.49 -11.08
C GLY A 10 3.35 10.98 -11.25
N ALA A 11 3.72 10.43 -12.41
CA ALA A 11 3.68 8.99 -12.67
C ALA A 11 4.58 8.22 -11.70
N ALA A 12 5.78 8.73 -11.38
CA ALA A 12 6.68 8.11 -10.41
C ALA A 12 6.10 8.10 -8.99
N MET A 13 5.37 9.14 -8.58
CA MET A 13 4.69 9.14 -7.27
C MET A 13 3.48 8.21 -7.24
N VAL A 14 2.64 8.23 -8.29
CA VAL A 14 1.43 7.39 -8.37
C VAL A 14 1.78 5.90 -8.52
N TYR A 15 2.94 5.57 -9.07
CA TYR A 15 3.45 4.21 -9.13
C TYR A 15 3.42 3.51 -7.77
N LEU A 16 3.72 4.24 -6.69
CA LEU A 16 3.69 3.70 -5.33
C LEU A 16 2.29 3.22 -4.93
N SER A 17 1.24 3.86 -5.41
CA SER A 17 -0.15 3.45 -5.15
C SER A 17 -0.51 2.11 -5.79
N TYR A 18 0.24 1.67 -6.81
CA TYR A 18 0.06 0.35 -7.41
C TYR A 18 0.82 -0.76 -6.67
N ILE A 19 1.69 -0.43 -5.71
CA ILE A 19 2.39 -1.44 -4.91
C ILE A 19 1.38 -2.22 -4.06
N GLY A 20 1.52 -3.55 -4.00
CA GLY A 20 0.65 -4.43 -3.23
C GLY A 20 0.02 -5.57 -4.04
N TYR A 21 0.08 -5.54 -5.38
CA TYR A 21 -0.35 -6.68 -6.20
C TYR A 21 0.51 -7.93 -5.97
N ASP A 22 1.77 -7.74 -5.55
CA ASP A 22 2.71 -8.78 -5.17
C ASP A 22 2.28 -9.51 -3.90
N ALA A 23 1.50 -8.90 -3.01
CA ALA A 23 0.92 -9.57 -1.86
C ALA A 23 0.04 -10.75 -2.25
N VAL A 24 -0.64 -10.71 -3.41
CA VAL A 24 -1.44 -11.83 -3.93
C VAL A 24 -0.57 -13.06 -4.20
N SER A 25 0.67 -12.85 -4.68
CA SER A 25 1.60 -13.94 -4.93
C SER A 25 2.06 -14.64 -3.64
N THR A 26 2.08 -13.92 -2.51
CA THR A 26 2.43 -14.51 -1.20
C THR A 26 1.37 -15.47 -0.66
N MET A 27 0.15 -15.41 -1.19
CA MET A 27 -0.94 -16.31 -0.85
C MET A 27 -1.07 -17.47 -1.85
N ALA A 28 -0.09 -17.67 -2.73
CA ALA A 28 -0.06 -18.78 -3.67
C ALA A 28 -0.25 -20.16 -3.01
N GLU A 29 0.26 -20.34 -1.78
CA GLU A 29 0.13 -21.58 -1.01
C GLU A 29 -1.32 -21.88 -0.57
N GLU A 30 -2.20 -20.89 -0.57
CA GLU A 30 -3.61 -21.02 -0.17
C GLU A 30 -4.56 -21.10 -1.38
N VAL A 31 -4.02 -20.99 -2.60
CA VAL A 31 -4.80 -21.02 -3.85
C VAL A 31 -4.84 -22.44 -4.40
N ARG A 32 -6.03 -22.88 -4.84
CA ARG A 32 -6.25 -24.26 -5.31
C ARG A 32 -5.56 -24.55 -6.65
N ASP A 33 -5.60 -23.62 -7.60
CA ASP A 33 -4.86 -23.72 -8.87
C ASP A 33 -3.98 -22.45 -9.09
N PRO A 34 -2.78 -22.40 -8.46
CA PRO A 34 -1.94 -21.21 -8.49
C PRO A 34 -1.46 -20.84 -9.89
N VAL A 35 -1.40 -21.80 -10.83
CA VAL A 35 -0.87 -21.58 -12.19
C VAL A 35 -1.81 -20.71 -13.02
N LYS A 36 -3.13 -20.79 -12.77
CA LYS A 36 -4.14 -20.03 -13.51
C LYS A 36 -4.74 -18.88 -12.70
N ASP A 37 -5.00 -19.11 -11.42
CA ASP A 37 -5.75 -18.16 -10.60
C ASP A 37 -4.90 -16.95 -10.21
N ILE A 38 -3.61 -17.14 -9.92
CA ILE A 38 -2.69 -16.04 -9.57
C ILE A 38 -2.52 -15.04 -10.72
N PRO A 39 -2.15 -15.45 -11.95
CA PRO A 39 -1.98 -14.48 -13.04
C PRO A 39 -3.29 -13.78 -13.41
N MET A 40 -4.43 -14.49 -13.37
CA MET A 40 -5.73 -13.89 -13.65
C MET A 40 -6.17 -12.92 -12.55
N GLY A 41 -5.91 -13.25 -11.28
CA GLY A 41 -6.19 -12.39 -10.14
C GLY A 41 -5.34 -11.12 -10.10
N ILE A 42 -4.03 -11.23 -10.36
CA ILE A 42 -3.13 -10.07 -10.42
C ILE A 42 -3.52 -9.16 -11.59
N SER A 43 -3.67 -9.72 -12.81
CA SER A 43 -4.03 -8.92 -13.98
C SER A 43 -5.41 -8.25 -13.84
N GLY A 44 -6.40 -8.99 -13.34
CA GLY A 44 -7.75 -8.47 -13.10
C GLY A 44 -7.79 -7.37 -12.06
N SER A 45 -7.11 -7.55 -10.92
CA SER A 45 -7.04 -6.52 -9.87
C SER A 45 -6.34 -5.25 -10.33
N VAL A 46 -5.20 -5.38 -11.02
CA VAL A 46 -4.48 -4.23 -11.59
C VAL A 46 -5.34 -3.48 -12.60
N ALA A 47 -6.02 -4.17 -13.52
CA ALA A 47 -6.90 -3.53 -14.50
C ALA A 47 -8.03 -2.73 -13.83
N ILE A 48 -8.68 -3.30 -12.81
CA ILE A 48 -9.74 -2.61 -12.05
C ILE A 48 -9.19 -1.38 -11.33
N VAL A 49 -8.03 -1.50 -10.67
CA VAL A 49 -7.39 -0.37 -9.97
C VAL A 49 -7.00 0.75 -10.94
N ILE A 50 -6.49 0.43 -12.13
CA ILE A 50 -6.19 1.42 -13.17
C ILE A 50 -7.44 2.23 -13.52
N VAL A 51 -8.57 1.56 -13.79
CA VAL A 51 -9.82 2.25 -14.13
C VAL A 51 -10.29 3.14 -12.98
N LEU A 52 -10.26 2.64 -11.74
CA LEU A 52 -10.65 3.41 -10.56
C LEU A 52 -9.76 4.63 -10.35
N TYR A 53 -8.44 4.50 -10.49
CA TYR A 53 -7.50 5.62 -10.34
C TYR A 53 -7.68 6.67 -11.44
N CYS A 54 -7.93 6.26 -12.69
CA CYS A 54 -8.29 7.18 -13.76
C CYS A 54 -9.56 7.98 -13.43
N LEU A 55 -10.61 7.30 -12.97
CA LEU A 55 -11.87 7.95 -12.56
C LEU A 55 -11.65 8.91 -11.38
N MET A 56 -10.85 8.51 -10.40
CA MET A 56 -10.46 9.33 -9.25
C MET A 56 -9.66 10.59 -9.66
N ALA A 57 -8.74 10.47 -10.62
CA ALA A 57 -7.98 11.62 -11.12
C ALA A 57 -8.86 12.60 -11.91
N ILE A 58 -9.78 12.08 -12.73
CA ILE A 58 -10.74 12.90 -13.49
C ILE A 58 -11.69 13.63 -12.53
N SER A 59 -12.26 12.92 -11.54
CA SER A 59 -13.19 13.53 -10.59
C SER A 59 -12.52 14.65 -9.78
N MET A 60 -11.29 14.43 -9.32
CA MET A 60 -10.52 15.44 -8.59
C MET A 60 -10.21 16.66 -9.45
N SER A 61 -9.81 16.44 -10.71
CA SER A 61 -9.50 17.52 -11.66
C SER A 61 -10.72 18.37 -12.02
N MET A 62 -11.94 17.82 -11.89
CA MET A 62 -13.20 18.53 -12.13
C MET A 62 -13.68 19.36 -10.92
N ILE A 63 -13.32 18.95 -9.69
CA ILE A 63 -13.83 19.56 -8.45
C ILE A 63 -13.00 20.76 -8.01
N LEU A 64 -11.67 20.73 -8.17
CA LEU A 64 -10.79 21.74 -7.60
C LEU A 64 -9.65 22.12 -8.56
N PRO A 65 -9.33 23.41 -8.75
CA PRO A 65 -8.12 23.79 -9.45
C PRO A 65 -6.88 23.29 -8.69
N TYR A 66 -5.86 22.89 -9.45
CA TYR A 66 -4.67 22.18 -8.95
C TYR A 66 -3.91 22.88 -7.82
N ASP A 67 -4.08 24.20 -7.66
CA ASP A 67 -3.41 25.01 -6.63
C ASP A 67 -3.99 24.85 -5.21
N LEU A 68 -5.17 24.25 -5.06
CA LEU A 68 -5.88 24.14 -3.77
C LEU A 68 -5.95 22.70 -3.23
N ILE A 69 -5.27 21.75 -3.87
CA ILE A 69 -5.26 20.34 -3.48
C ILE A 69 -4.38 20.15 -2.25
N ASP A 70 -4.99 19.72 -1.16
CA ASP A 70 -4.28 19.34 0.06
C ASP A 70 -3.53 18.00 -0.16
N PRO A 71 -2.21 17.93 0.10
CA PRO A 71 -1.42 16.71 -0.10
C PRO A 71 -1.72 15.61 0.93
N GLU A 72 -2.20 15.94 2.14
CA GLU A 72 -2.48 14.95 3.18
C GLU A 72 -3.88 14.34 3.03
N ALA A 73 -4.85 15.14 2.59
CA ALA A 73 -6.25 14.73 2.57
C ALA A 73 -7.01 15.29 1.35
N PRO A 74 -6.61 14.95 0.11
CA PRO A 74 -7.11 15.61 -1.10
C PRO A 74 -8.63 15.48 -1.26
N TYR A 75 -9.18 14.27 -1.10
CA TYR A 75 -10.62 14.04 -1.32
C TYR A 75 -11.50 14.60 -0.21
N SER A 76 -11.14 14.41 1.06
CA SER A 76 -11.94 14.93 2.17
C SER A 76 -11.87 16.46 2.26
N ALA A 77 -10.71 17.07 1.99
CA ALA A 77 -10.56 18.52 1.94
C ALA A 77 -11.30 19.14 0.74
N ALA A 78 -11.30 18.48 -0.42
CA ALA A 78 -11.99 18.97 -1.61
C ALA A 78 -13.51 19.13 -1.40
N PHE A 79 -14.15 18.19 -0.71
CA PHE A 79 -15.59 18.25 -0.43
C PHE A 79 -15.95 19.11 0.79
N SER A 80 -14.99 19.42 1.67
CA SER A 80 -15.22 20.25 2.85
C SER A 80 -15.52 21.72 2.54
N LYS A 81 -15.10 22.23 1.38
CA LYS A 81 -15.29 23.63 0.97
C LYS A 81 -16.62 23.89 0.25
N SER A 82 -17.35 22.86 -0.13
CA SER A 82 -18.65 22.98 -0.82
C SER A 82 -19.79 22.90 0.20
N GLU A 83 -20.59 23.97 0.30
CA GLU A 83 -21.76 24.03 1.19
C GLU A 83 -22.71 22.83 0.94
N GLY A 84 -22.97 22.03 1.98
CA GLY A 84 -23.91 20.90 1.95
C GLY A 84 -23.30 19.49 1.78
N TRP A 85 -21.98 19.37 1.56
CA TRP A 85 -21.32 18.08 1.26
C TRP A 85 -20.56 17.46 2.46
N GLU A 86 -20.73 17.98 3.67
CA GLU A 86 -20.05 17.47 4.87
C GLU A 86 -20.30 15.98 5.15
N TRP A 87 -21.48 15.47 4.78
CA TRP A 87 -21.80 14.06 4.93
C TRP A 87 -20.92 13.20 4.02
N VAL A 88 -20.63 13.67 2.80
CA VAL A 88 -19.74 13.00 1.83
C VAL A 88 -18.32 12.98 2.38
N THR A 89 -17.84 14.11 2.91
CA THR A 89 -16.52 14.21 3.54
C THR A 89 -16.35 13.20 4.68
N ARG A 90 -17.36 13.06 5.55
CA ARG A 90 -17.33 12.07 6.64
C ARG A 90 -17.32 10.64 6.15
N VAL A 91 -18.15 10.30 5.15
CA VAL A 91 -18.19 8.94 4.57
C VAL A 91 -16.86 8.58 3.91
N ILE A 92 -16.28 9.50 3.12
CA ILE A 92 -14.99 9.30 2.48
C ILE A 92 -13.87 9.19 3.52
N GLY A 93 -13.87 10.04 4.55
CA GLY A 93 -12.86 9.99 5.62
C GLY A 93 -12.88 8.66 6.38
N ILE A 94 -14.07 8.15 6.71
CA ILE A 94 -14.23 6.82 7.33
C ILE A 94 -13.75 5.73 6.37
N GLY A 95 -14.19 5.76 5.10
CA GLY A 95 -13.79 4.78 4.09
C GLY A 95 -12.27 4.74 3.85
N ALA A 96 -11.63 5.91 3.75
CA ALA A 96 -10.19 6.03 3.62
C ALA A 96 -9.46 5.47 4.84
N SER A 97 -9.95 5.76 6.05
CA SER A 97 -9.35 5.25 7.29
C SER A 97 -9.41 3.72 7.35
N PHE A 98 -10.57 3.13 7.02
CA PHE A 98 -10.70 1.67 6.95
C PHE A 98 -9.84 1.07 5.84
N GLY A 99 -9.72 1.73 4.68
CA GLY A 99 -8.86 1.28 3.58
C GLY A 99 -7.37 1.28 3.93
N ILE A 100 -6.90 2.31 4.63
CA ILE A 100 -5.51 2.38 5.12
C ILE A 100 -5.29 1.30 6.18
N LEU A 101 -6.24 1.10 7.10
CA LEU A 101 -6.15 0.07 8.13
C LEU A 101 -6.06 -1.34 7.52
N THR A 102 -6.89 -1.66 6.52
CA THR A 102 -6.85 -2.97 5.85
C THR A 102 -5.54 -3.16 5.07
N SER A 103 -5.08 -2.12 4.36
CA SER A 103 -3.79 -2.16 3.66
C SER A 103 -2.62 -2.40 4.63
N LEU A 104 -2.60 -1.72 5.77
CA LEU A 104 -1.60 -1.91 6.82
C LEU A 104 -1.61 -3.34 7.36
N LEU A 105 -2.79 -3.90 7.65
CA LEU A 105 -2.91 -5.28 8.14
C LEU A 105 -2.38 -6.30 7.12
N VAL A 106 -2.69 -6.13 5.83
CA VAL A 106 -2.19 -7.00 4.76
C VAL A 106 -0.66 -6.91 4.67
N ALA A 107 -0.09 -5.71 4.75
CA ALA A 107 1.36 -5.52 4.73
C ALA A 107 2.05 -6.18 5.94
N MET A 108 1.50 -6.03 7.15
CA MET A 108 2.04 -6.67 8.36
C MET A 108 1.99 -8.20 8.28
N LEU A 109 0.92 -8.77 7.71
CA LEU A 109 0.80 -10.21 7.49
C LEU A 109 1.84 -10.71 6.48
N GLY A 110 2.04 -9.99 5.37
CA GLY A 110 3.07 -10.31 4.38
C GLY A 110 4.49 -10.31 4.98
N GLN A 111 4.85 -9.25 5.70
CA GLN A 111 6.15 -9.13 6.36
C GLN A 111 6.41 -10.26 7.38
N ALA A 112 5.39 -10.62 8.17
CA ALA A 112 5.49 -11.70 9.14
C ALA A 112 5.73 -13.07 8.47
N ARG A 113 5.11 -13.32 7.31
CA ARG A 113 5.35 -14.54 6.51
C ARG A 113 6.76 -14.58 5.93
N TYR A 114 7.22 -13.48 5.34
CA TYR A 114 8.59 -13.38 4.83
C TYR A 114 9.62 -13.69 5.93
N LEU A 115 9.50 -13.07 7.10
CA LEU A 115 10.43 -13.31 8.20
C LEU A 115 10.38 -14.75 8.72
N CYS A 116 9.21 -15.39 8.69
CA CYS A 116 9.07 -16.81 9.05
C CYS A 116 9.81 -17.72 8.07
N VAL A 117 9.67 -17.50 6.76
CA VAL A 117 10.38 -18.27 5.72
C VAL A 117 11.89 -18.09 5.85
N ILE A 118 12.37 -16.85 6.02
CA ILE A 118 13.80 -16.55 6.19
C ILE A 118 14.33 -17.16 7.50
N GLY A 119 13.53 -17.15 8.57
CA GLY A 119 13.84 -17.79 9.84
C GLY A 119 13.95 -19.32 9.73
N ARG A 120 13.12 -19.97 8.92
CA ARG A 120 13.22 -21.41 8.60
C ARG A 120 14.52 -21.74 7.86
N SER A 121 15.01 -20.82 7.01
CA SER A 121 16.29 -20.94 6.31
C SER A 121 17.52 -20.66 7.19
N ARG A 122 17.35 -20.43 8.51
CA ARG A 122 18.41 -20.13 9.50
C ARG A 122 19.27 -18.89 9.20
N VAL A 123 18.79 -17.99 8.33
CA VAL A 123 19.48 -16.73 8.00
C VAL A 123 19.29 -15.66 9.10
N VAL A 124 18.21 -15.77 9.88
CA VAL A 124 17.87 -14.92 11.03
C VAL A 124 17.75 -15.79 12.29
N PRO A 125 17.92 -15.23 13.51
CA PRO A 125 17.83 -15.98 14.75
C PRO A 125 16.54 -16.80 14.83
N THR A 126 16.66 -18.07 15.23
CA THR A 126 15.54 -19.05 15.32
C THR A 126 14.38 -18.59 16.21
N TRP A 127 14.59 -17.54 17.01
CA TRP A 127 13.55 -16.87 17.79
C TRP A 127 12.45 -16.23 16.92
N PHE A 128 12.78 -15.73 15.73
CA PHE A 128 11.79 -15.19 14.77
C PHE A 128 11.03 -16.28 14.02
N ALA A 129 11.61 -17.48 13.90
CA ALA A 129 10.97 -18.65 13.31
C ALA A 129 10.01 -19.36 14.29
N LYS A 130 9.96 -18.93 15.55
CA LYS A 130 9.15 -19.59 16.59
C LYS A 130 7.68 -19.19 16.44
N VAL A 131 6.94 -20.03 15.74
CA VAL A 131 5.50 -19.89 15.52
C VAL A 131 4.75 -20.25 16.80
N HIS A 132 3.74 -19.46 17.17
CA HIS A 132 2.92 -19.76 18.33
C HIS A 132 2.04 -21.00 18.05
N PRO A 133 2.08 -22.07 18.90
CA PRO A 133 1.49 -23.38 18.58
C PRO A 133 -0.04 -23.38 18.51
N LYS A 134 -0.72 -22.33 19.02
CA LYS A 134 -2.19 -22.25 19.04
C LYS A 134 -2.79 -21.41 17.90
N THR A 135 -2.00 -20.50 17.32
CA THR A 135 -2.46 -19.58 16.27
C THR A 135 -1.71 -19.78 14.95
N SER A 136 -0.67 -20.62 14.93
CA SER A 136 0.20 -20.84 13.77
C SER A 136 0.77 -19.54 13.17
N THR A 137 0.83 -18.47 13.98
CA THR A 137 1.36 -17.15 13.59
C THR A 137 2.66 -16.81 14.35
N PRO A 138 3.65 -16.19 13.68
CA PRO A 138 4.89 -15.78 14.30
C PRO A 138 4.70 -14.45 15.06
N VAL A 139 4.09 -14.51 16.25
CA VAL A 139 3.76 -13.33 17.06
C VAL A 139 4.98 -12.46 17.37
N ASN A 140 6.13 -13.07 17.68
CA ASN A 140 7.37 -12.35 17.98
C ASN A 140 7.89 -11.54 16.78
N ALA A 141 7.75 -12.07 15.57
CA ALA A 141 8.10 -11.39 14.34
C ALA A 141 7.21 -10.17 14.10
N SER A 142 5.89 -10.36 14.21
CA SER A 142 4.91 -9.30 13.99
C SER A 142 5.03 -8.16 15.00
N VAL A 143 5.29 -8.47 16.28
CA VAL A 143 5.48 -7.45 17.32
C VAL A 143 6.78 -6.68 17.09
N PHE A 144 7.89 -7.37 16.79
CA PHE A 144 9.16 -6.70 16.51
C PHE A 144 9.09 -5.79 15.29
N LEU A 145 8.55 -6.30 14.17
CA LEU A 145 8.34 -5.52 12.95
C LEU A 145 7.37 -4.37 13.15
N GLY A 146 6.30 -4.58 13.93
CA GLY A 146 5.34 -3.53 14.28
C GLY A 146 5.97 -2.41 15.10
N ILE A 147 6.75 -2.74 16.13
CA ILE A 147 7.49 -1.74 16.93
C ILE A 147 8.50 -1.00 16.05
N PHE A 148 9.23 -1.71 15.21
CA PHE A 148 10.20 -1.10 14.30
C PHE A 148 9.55 -0.16 13.29
N THR A 149 8.43 -0.59 12.69
CA THR A 149 7.66 0.23 11.75
C THR A 149 7.06 1.44 12.45
N ALA A 150 6.54 1.28 13.66
CA ALA A 150 6.01 2.38 14.48
C ALA A 150 7.11 3.39 14.84
N ALA A 151 8.31 2.93 15.20
CA ALA A 151 9.45 3.80 15.45
C ALA A 151 9.85 4.58 14.18
N LEU A 152 9.97 3.90 13.03
CA LEU A 152 10.27 4.56 11.76
C LEU A 152 9.21 5.60 11.38
N ALA A 153 7.93 5.28 11.56
CA ALA A 153 6.82 6.20 11.31
C ALA A 153 6.82 7.41 12.25
N LEU A 154 7.33 7.28 13.48
CA LEU A 154 7.42 8.39 14.44
C LEU A 154 8.59 9.34 14.14
N PHE A 155 9.70 8.82 13.62
CA PHE A 155 10.93 9.57 13.42
C PHE A 155 11.17 10.04 11.98
N THR A 156 10.35 9.62 11.02
CA THR A 156 10.61 9.86 9.59
C THR A 156 9.42 10.48 8.88
N ASP A 157 9.69 11.50 8.05
CA ASP A 157 8.66 12.13 7.22
C ASP A 157 8.15 11.22 6.10
N LEU A 158 6.86 11.34 5.80
CA LEU A 158 6.18 10.57 4.75
C LEU A 158 6.88 10.72 3.39
N ASN A 159 7.26 11.94 3.01
CA ASN A 159 7.93 12.19 1.74
C ASN A 159 9.28 11.45 1.61
N VAL A 160 10.03 11.32 2.71
CA VAL A 160 11.29 10.57 2.72
C VAL A 160 11.00 9.08 2.57
N LEU A 161 10.00 8.56 3.28
CA LEU A 161 9.55 7.17 3.16
C LEU A 161 9.10 6.85 1.73
N LEU A 162 8.26 7.69 1.12
CA LEU A 162 7.75 7.49 -0.23
C LEU A 162 8.89 7.43 -1.25
N ASN A 163 9.85 8.34 -1.17
CA ASN A 163 11.01 8.32 -2.06
C ASN A 163 11.87 7.07 -1.85
N LEU A 164 12.13 6.67 -0.61
CA LEU A 164 12.89 5.47 -0.29
C LEU A 164 12.21 4.20 -0.82
N VAL A 165 10.89 4.08 -0.63
CA VAL A 165 10.08 2.95 -1.11
C VAL A 165 10.07 2.91 -2.62
N SER A 166 9.85 4.04 -3.30
CA SER A 166 9.85 4.09 -4.77
C SER A 166 11.19 3.69 -5.37
N ILE A 167 12.31 4.18 -4.82
CA ILE A 167 13.65 3.78 -5.29
C ILE A 167 13.87 2.27 -5.04
N GLY A 168 13.48 1.79 -3.86
CA GLY A 168 13.62 0.38 -3.49
C GLY A 168 12.81 -0.56 -4.39
N THR A 169 11.55 -0.25 -4.66
CA THR A 169 10.70 -1.09 -5.50
C THR A 169 11.12 -1.07 -6.96
N LEU A 170 11.50 0.09 -7.50
CA LEU A 170 12.06 0.18 -8.84
C LEU A 170 13.32 -0.67 -8.99
N PHE A 171 14.19 -0.68 -7.96
CA PHE A 171 15.38 -1.53 -7.96
C PHE A 171 15.02 -3.03 -7.94
N VAL A 172 14.03 -3.45 -7.14
CA VAL A 172 13.56 -4.84 -7.11
C VAL A 172 13.01 -5.27 -8.47
N PHE A 173 12.16 -4.46 -9.10
CA PHE A 173 11.61 -4.78 -10.43
C PHE A 173 12.64 -4.74 -11.55
N TYR A 174 13.72 -3.98 -11.40
CA TYR A 174 14.83 -4.03 -12.34
C TYR A 174 15.63 -5.34 -12.22
N MET A 175 15.72 -5.91 -11.02
CA MET A 175 16.49 -7.13 -10.75
C MET A 175 15.75 -8.42 -11.12
N VAL A 176 14.41 -8.42 -11.01
CA VAL A 176 13.52 -9.54 -11.37
C VAL A 176 13.39 -9.65 -12.88
#